data_AF-A0AAV8VH76-F1
#
_entry.id   AF-A0AAV8VH76-F1
#
_cell.length_a   1.000
_cell.length_b   1.000
_cell.length_c   1.000
_cell.angle_alpha   90.00
_cell.angle_beta   90.00
_cell.angle_gamma   90.00
#
_symmetry.space_group_name_H-M   'P 1'
#
loop_
_entity.id
_entity.type
_entity.pdbx_description
1 polymer ?
#
loop_
_entity_poly.entity_id
_entity_poly.type
_entity_poly.pdbx_seq_one_letter_code
_entity_poly.pdbx_strand_id
1 'polypeptide(L)'
;MTMRNLSSEMCICLHYASVGVYNDFIKRCIIQGYYDEETYKLLKSILEEVVIPDKAFEWLTEYDIIPSCQTIELLMDTKMELDHFVHGVLAMCQKEGYENITIKQLNDIVATLHPEIKISFKIYLFELLLEGKYYPYLENTVLPLKNISNNYKTINKTIDNAMGKAAYYARSGTLSKLYTLQESKKLQWKFQPLTDTQHANVLKWIQDNVKKGEGNINARLGWSCGPDSSPWPSEHLQDYIRTLCILNEIRE
;
A
#
# COMPACT_ATOMS: atom_id res chain seq x y z
N MET A 1 -11.36 7.16 29.88
CA MET A 1 -10.02 6.92 30.44
C MET A 1 -9.02 7.44 29.40
N THR A 2 -8.46 8.62 29.61
CA THR A 2 -7.52 9.23 28.67
C THR A 2 -6.18 8.48 28.75
N MET A 3 -5.73 7.90 27.63
CA MET A 3 -4.47 7.13 27.50
C MET A 3 -3.18 7.96 27.74
N ARG A 4 -3.25 9.10 28.44
CA ARG A 4 -2.14 10.03 28.63
C ARG A 4 -0.99 9.50 29.49
N ASN A 5 -1.13 8.32 30.11
CA ASN A 5 -0.16 7.77 31.07
C ASN A 5 0.46 6.42 30.66
N LEU A 6 0.24 5.94 29.43
CA LEU A 6 0.92 4.73 28.94
C LEU A 6 2.31 5.11 28.41
N SER A 7 3.35 4.34 28.76
CA SER A 7 4.67 4.54 28.18
C SER A 7 4.65 4.27 26.67
N SER A 8 5.61 4.85 25.94
CA SER A 8 5.78 4.62 24.50
C SER A 8 5.84 3.11 24.18
N GLU A 9 6.50 2.33 25.04
CA GLU A 9 6.61 0.87 24.93
C GLU A 9 5.26 0.15 25.08
N MET A 10 4.43 0.52 26.07
CA MET A 10 3.11 -0.08 26.25
C MET A 10 2.20 0.19 25.05
N CYS A 11 2.28 1.40 24.50
CA CYS A 11 1.53 1.79 23.31
C CYS A 11 1.94 0.95 22.09
N ILE A 12 3.24 0.73 21.89
CA ILE A 12 3.78 -0.14 20.84
C ILE A 12 3.27 -1.58 21.01
N CYS A 13 3.31 -2.14 22.22
CA CYS A 13 2.81 -3.50 22.48
C CYS A 13 1.32 -3.66 22.18
N LEU A 14 0.48 -2.71 22.60
CA LEU A 14 -0.96 -2.72 22.31
C LEU A 14 -1.25 -2.57 20.82
N HIS A 15 -0.48 -1.74 20.12
CA HIS A 15 -0.58 -1.59 18.68
C HIS A 15 -0.30 -2.92 17.98
N TYR A 16 0.83 -3.57 18.25
CA TYR A 16 1.16 -4.86 17.62
C TYR A 16 0.11 -5.95 17.88
N ALA A 17 -0.48 -5.98 19.07
CA ALA A 17 -1.55 -6.92 19.39
C ALA A 17 -2.82 -6.68 18.55
N SER A 18 -3.10 -5.42 18.18
CA SER A 18 -4.32 -5.04 17.45
C SER A 18 -4.17 -5.01 15.93
N VAL A 19 -2.96 -4.75 15.41
CA VAL A 19 -2.67 -4.66 13.96
C VAL A 19 -3.12 -5.90 13.19
N GLY A 20 -2.91 -7.10 13.73
CA GLY A 20 -3.33 -8.34 13.08
C GLY A 20 -4.84 -8.39 12.84
N VAL A 21 -5.63 -7.97 13.84
CA VAL A 21 -7.10 -7.95 13.77
C VAL A 21 -7.58 -6.93 12.74
N TYR A 22 -7.00 -5.72 12.74
CA TYR A 22 -7.35 -4.69 11.76
C TYR A 22 -6.96 -5.08 10.34
N ASN A 23 -5.77 -5.65 10.14
CA ASN A 23 -5.32 -6.11 8.84
C ASN A 23 -6.23 -7.22 8.29
N ASP A 24 -6.61 -8.19 9.11
CA ASP A 24 -7.55 -9.24 8.70
C ASP A 24 -8.92 -8.67 8.33
N PHE A 25 -9.40 -7.69 9.08
CA PHE A 25 -10.66 -7.02 8.78
C PHE A 25 -10.59 -6.25 7.45
N ILE A 26 -9.59 -5.37 7.27
CA ILE A 26 -9.39 -4.60 6.04
C ILE A 26 -9.25 -5.55 4.84
N LYS A 27 -8.46 -6.62 4.99
CA LYS A 27 -8.30 -7.65 3.96
C LYS A 27 -9.63 -8.29 3.60
N ARG A 28 -10.45 -8.69 4.58
CA ARG A 28 -11.80 -9.22 4.32
C ARG A 28 -12.68 -8.21 3.60
N CYS A 29 -12.65 -6.94 4.00
CA CYS A 29 -13.42 -5.89 3.34
C CYS A 29 -13.04 -5.72 1.87
N ILE A 30 -11.74 -5.78 1.56
CA ILE A 30 -11.22 -5.65 0.20
C ILE A 30 -11.61 -6.87 -0.65
N ILE A 31 -11.43 -8.09 -0.13
CA ILE A 31 -11.63 -9.32 -0.89
C ILE A 31 -13.10 -9.65 -1.06
N GLN A 32 -13.88 -9.56 0.01
CA GLN A 32 -15.27 -10.03 -0.01
C GLN A 32 -16.22 -9.03 -0.67
N GLY A 33 -15.73 -7.83 -1.01
CA GLY A 33 -16.48 -6.84 -1.80
C GLY A 33 -17.85 -6.56 -1.17
N TYR A 34 -17.87 -6.00 0.03
CA TYR A 34 -19.14 -5.70 0.67
C TYR A 34 -19.80 -4.49 0.00
N TYR A 35 -21.00 -4.73 -0.52
CA TYR A 35 -21.84 -3.71 -1.18
C TYR A 35 -22.79 -3.01 -0.20
N ASP A 36 -22.79 -3.39 1.08
CA ASP A 36 -23.65 -2.78 2.09
C ASP A 36 -22.99 -1.55 2.75
N GLU A 37 -23.82 -0.55 3.04
CA GLU A 37 -23.41 0.76 3.56
C GLU A 37 -22.78 0.67 4.96
N GLU A 38 -23.20 -0.31 5.78
CA GLU A 38 -22.72 -0.48 7.16
C GLU A 38 -21.26 -0.93 7.18
N THR A 39 -20.90 -1.92 6.35
CA THR A 39 -19.53 -2.40 6.27
C THR A 39 -18.59 -1.33 5.71
N TYR A 40 -19.04 -0.53 4.73
CA TYR A 40 -18.26 0.60 4.22
C TYR A 40 -18.02 1.66 5.30
N LYS A 41 -19.05 2.02 6.09
CA LYS A 41 -18.92 2.95 7.23
C LYS A 41 -17.94 2.43 8.27
N LEU A 42 -18.00 1.14 8.58
CA LEU A 42 -17.08 0.51 9.54
C LEU A 42 -15.65 0.52 9.02
N LEU A 43 -15.42 0.18 7.74
CA LEU A 43 -14.10 0.26 7.11
C LEU A 43 -13.55 1.68 7.19
N LYS A 44 -14.36 2.69 6.83
CA LYS A 44 -13.96 4.09 6.92
C LYS A 44 -13.57 4.48 8.35
N SER A 45 -14.40 4.15 9.34
CA SER A 45 -14.09 4.44 10.75
C SER A 45 -12.81 3.75 11.23
N ILE A 46 -12.52 2.53 10.77
CA ILE A 46 -11.27 1.85 11.10
C ILE A 46 -10.07 2.57 10.46
N LEU A 47 -10.16 2.92 9.17
CA LEU A 47 -9.08 3.62 8.45
C LEU A 47 -8.80 5.03 8.99
N GLU A 48 -9.75 5.66 9.68
CA GLU A 48 -9.54 6.91 10.42
C GLU A 48 -8.71 6.72 11.71
N GLU A 49 -8.68 5.50 12.26
CA GLU A 49 -8.00 5.19 13.53
C GLU A 49 -6.69 4.43 13.34
N VAL A 50 -6.47 3.79 12.19
CA VAL A 50 -5.31 2.92 11.93
C VAL A 50 -4.53 3.32 10.70
N VAL A 51 -3.23 3.06 10.72
CA VAL A 51 -2.40 3.21 9.52
C VAL A 51 -2.70 2.07 8.56
N ILE A 52 -3.11 2.42 7.35
CA ILE A 52 -3.31 1.46 6.27
C ILE A 52 -1.99 0.73 5.95
N PRO A 53 -1.96 -0.62 5.97
CA PRO A 53 -0.77 -1.35 5.57
C PRO A 53 -0.55 -1.21 4.07
N ASP A 54 0.70 -1.06 3.61
CA ASP A 54 1.01 -1.03 2.17
C ASP A 54 0.49 -2.28 1.45
N LYS A 55 0.41 -3.41 2.18
CA LYS A 55 -0.13 -4.68 1.68
C LYS A 55 -1.62 -4.61 1.30
N ALA A 56 -2.38 -3.62 1.80
CA ALA A 56 -3.78 -3.43 1.43
C ALA A 56 -3.97 -3.26 -0.08
N PHE A 57 -3.05 -2.56 -0.73
CA PHE A 57 -3.10 -2.36 -2.18
C PHE A 57 -2.70 -3.61 -2.95
N GLU A 58 -1.86 -4.48 -2.36
CA GLU A 58 -1.55 -5.78 -2.94
C GLU A 58 -2.79 -6.70 -2.92
N TRP A 59 -3.55 -6.68 -1.82
CA TRP A 59 -4.77 -7.48 -1.69
C TRP A 59 -5.84 -7.14 -2.74
N LEU A 60 -5.86 -5.92 -3.28
CA LEU A 60 -6.74 -5.54 -4.40
C LEU A 60 -6.48 -6.38 -5.66
N THR A 61 -5.29 -6.95 -5.79
CA THR A 61 -4.76 -7.57 -7.01
C THR A 61 -4.58 -9.08 -6.88
N GLU A 62 -4.48 -9.59 -5.65
CA GLU A 62 -4.21 -10.99 -5.36
C GLU A 62 -5.40 -11.90 -5.71
N TYR A 63 -6.63 -11.39 -5.67
CA TYR A 63 -7.83 -12.22 -5.82
C TYR A 63 -8.54 -11.96 -7.14
N ASP A 64 -9.23 -12.97 -7.66
CA ASP A 64 -10.06 -12.86 -8.86
C ASP A 64 -11.42 -12.21 -8.57
N ILE A 65 -11.38 -11.09 -7.85
CA ILE A 65 -12.54 -10.30 -7.48
C ILE A 65 -12.21 -8.86 -7.84
N ILE A 66 -13.11 -8.21 -8.57
CA ILE A 66 -12.91 -6.81 -8.95
C ILE A 66 -13.34 -5.93 -7.77
N PRO A 67 -12.42 -5.23 -7.08
CA PRO A 67 -12.76 -4.42 -5.91
C PRO A 67 -13.69 -3.26 -6.27
N SER A 68 -14.48 -2.78 -5.30
CA SER A 68 -15.32 -1.59 -5.47
C SER A 68 -14.46 -0.34 -5.70
N CYS A 69 -14.90 0.57 -6.58
CA CYS A 69 -14.21 1.84 -6.80
C CYS A 69 -14.17 2.67 -5.51
N GLN A 70 -15.24 2.65 -4.71
CA GLN A 70 -15.31 3.36 -3.43
C GLN A 70 -14.27 2.85 -2.44
N THR A 71 -14.04 1.53 -2.40
CA THR A 71 -13.00 0.94 -1.54
C THR A 71 -11.62 1.36 -2.01
N ILE A 72 -11.32 1.26 -3.31
CA ILE A 72 -10.01 1.69 -3.85
C ILE A 72 -9.78 3.17 -3.56
N GLU A 73 -10.79 4.00 -3.82
CA GLU A 73 -10.75 5.44 -3.59
C GLU A 73 -10.47 5.77 -2.13
N LEU A 74 -11.19 5.14 -1.20
CA LEU A 74 -10.96 5.29 0.24
C LEU A 74 -9.53 4.92 0.64
N LEU A 75 -8.99 3.80 0.16
CA LEU A 75 -7.61 3.40 0.46
C LEU A 75 -6.59 4.41 -0.10
N MET A 76 -6.81 4.90 -1.32
CA MET A 76 -5.98 5.93 -1.94
C MET A 76 -6.00 7.23 -1.12
N ASP A 77 -7.18 7.71 -0.72
CA ASP A 77 -7.33 8.93 0.07
C ASP A 77 -6.64 8.80 1.43
N THR A 78 -6.89 7.71 2.17
CA THR A 78 -6.22 7.47 3.46
C THR A 78 -4.69 7.42 3.30
N LYS A 79 -4.19 6.80 2.23
CA LYS A 79 -2.73 6.73 2.00
C LYS A 79 -2.16 8.09 1.56
N MET A 80 -2.91 8.89 0.80
CA MET A 80 -2.53 10.26 0.47
C MET A 80 -2.47 11.15 1.71
N GLU A 81 -3.42 11.03 2.63
CA GLU A 81 -3.36 11.74 3.92
C GLU A 81 -2.13 11.33 4.74
N LEU A 82 -1.79 10.03 4.75
CA LEU A 82 -0.57 9.53 5.37
C LEU A 82 0.69 10.10 4.70
N ASP A 83 0.73 10.20 3.37
CA ASP A 83 1.83 10.85 2.64
C ASP A 83 2.00 12.30 3.10
N HIS A 84 0.91 13.07 3.21
CA HIS A 84 0.95 14.46 3.67
C HIS A 84 1.47 14.56 5.11
N PHE A 85 1.00 13.68 6.01
CA PHE A 85 1.45 13.62 7.39
C PHE A 85 2.95 13.33 7.50
N VAL A 86 3.44 12.26 6.84
CA VAL A 86 4.85 11.87 6.90
C VAL A 86 5.75 12.96 6.30
N HIS A 87 5.38 13.52 5.15
CA HIS A 87 6.14 14.62 4.53
C HIS A 87 6.14 15.87 5.41
N GLY A 88 5.02 16.21 6.06
CA GLY A 88 4.94 17.35 6.98
C GLY A 88 5.88 17.22 8.16
N VAL A 89 5.94 16.03 8.77
CA VAL A 89 6.87 15.73 9.87
C VAL A 89 8.32 15.83 9.39
N LEU A 90 8.67 15.20 8.26
CA LEU A 90 10.03 15.26 7.71
C LEU A 90 10.46 16.69 7.36
N ALA A 91 9.57 17.49 6.78
CA ALA A 91 9.85 18.89 6.44
C ALA A 91 10.11 19.73 7.69
N MET A 92 9.37 19.51 8.77
CA MET A 92 9.61 20.20 10.03
C MET A 92 10.96 19.78 10.65
N CYS A 93 11.26 18.48 10.66
CA CYS A 93 12.55 17.99 11.15
C CYS A 93 13.73 18.59 10.37
N GLN A 94 13.61 18.71 9.04
CA GLN A 94 14.61 19.36 8.18
C GLN A 94 14.73 20.85 8.48
N LYS A 95 13.61 21.55 8.69
CA LYS A 95 13.59 22.98 9.06
C LYS A 95 14.28 23.24 10.40
N GLU A 96 14.16 22.32 11.35
CA GLU A 96 14.87 22.37 12.64
C GLU A 96 16.34 21.89 12.56
N GLY A 97 16.78 21.38 11.40
CA GLY A 97 18.17 20.96 11.17
C GLY A 97 18.51 19.58 11.74
N TYR A 98 17.53 18.69 11.97
CA TYR A 98 17.82 17.34 12.44
C TYR A 98 18.29 16.43 11.31
N GLU A 99 19.52 15.93 11.43
CA GLU A 99 19.98 14.76 10.67
C GLU A 99 19.71 13.46 11.44
N ASN A 100 19.77 13.53 12.77
CA ASN A 100 19.48 12.44 13.70
C ASN A 100 18.48 12.93 14.75
N ILE A 101 17.63 12.01 15.23
CA ILE A 101 16.52 12.35 16.12
C ILE A 101 16.28 11.22 17.14
N THR A 102 15.84 11.57 18.34
CA THR A 102 15.32 10.60 19.31
C THR A 102 13.81 10.42 19.17
N ILE A 103 13.26 9.32 19.69
CA ILE A 103 11.80 9.11 19.71
C ILE A 103 11.09 10.25 20.47
N LYS A 104 11.70 10.73 21.56
CA LYS A 104 11.15 11.85 22.33
C LYS A 104 11.05 13.11 21.47
N GLN A 105 12.13 13.49 20.80
CA GLN A 105 12.15 14.67 19.91
C GLN A 105 11.14 14.52 18.77
N LEU A 106 11.06 13.35 18.14
CA LEU A 106 10.08 13.09 17.09
C LEU A 106 8.64 13.20 17.60
N ASN A 107 8.35 12.68 18.80
CA ASN A 107 7.03 12.79 19.41
C ASN A 107 6.69 14.25 19.75
N ASP A 108 7.65 15.06 20.19
CA ASP A 108 7.45 16.48 20.49
C ASP A 108 7.14 17.28 19.20
N ILE A 109 7.84 16.99 18.09
CA ILE A 109 7.56 17.57 16.78
C ILE A 109 6.16 17.17 16.30
N VAL A 110 5.83 15.89 16.39
CA VAL A 110 4.52 15.37 15.98
C VAL A 110 3.39 15.98 16.83
N ALA A 111 3.58 16.11 18.13
CA ALA A 111 2.61 16.75 19.02
C ALA A 111 2.42 18.24 18.71
N THR A 112 3.45 18.91 18.22
CA THR A 112 3.39 20.32 17.80
C THR A 112 2.65 20.49 16.48
N LEU A 113 2.90 19.64 15.49
CA LEU A 113 2.25 19.70 14.18
C LEU A 113 0.81 19.17 14.20
N HIS A 114 0.59 18.10 14.97
CA HIS A 114 -0.68 17.37 15.01
C HIS A 114 -1.04 16.99 16.46
N PRO A 115 -1.57 17.92 17.27
CA PRO A 115 -1.86 17.70 18.68
C PRO A 115 -2.85 16.56 18.95
N GLU A 116 -3.76 16.31 18.00
CA GLU A 116 -4.82 15.29 18.09
C GLU A 116 -4.49 14.02 17.30
N ILE A 117 -3.24 13.85 16.86
CA ILE A 117 -2.85 12.69 16.07
C ILE A 117 -3.10 11.38 16.84
N LYS A 118 -3.61 10.39 16.10
CA LYS A 118 -3.85 9.06 16.65
C LYS A 118 -2.53 8.35 16.98
N ILE A 119 -2.58 7.49 17.98
CA ILE A 119 -1.39 6.81 18.48
C ILE A 119 -0.78 5.84 17.47
N SER A 120 -1.61 5.22 16.63
CA SER A 120 -1.21 4.35 15.53
C SER A 120 -0.25 5.04 14.56
N PHE A 121 -0.49 6.32 14.23
CA PHE A 121 0.36 7.10 13.34
C PHE A 121 1.71 7.43 13.98
N LYS A 122 1.72 7.73 15.29
CA LYS A 122 2.98 7.93 16.04
C LYS A 122 3.82 6.66 16.04
N ILE A 123 3.20 5.53 16.35
CA ILE A 123 3.87 4.23 16.38
C ILE A 123 4.42 3.88 15.01
N TYR A 124 3.64 4.09 13.95
CA TYR A 124 4.11 3.87 12.58
C TYR A 124 5.36 4.71 12.24
N LEU A 125 5.39 5.99 12.61
CA LEU A 125 6.60 6.81 12.44
C LEU A 125 7.80 6.25 13.21
N PHE A 126 7.58 5.73 14.43
CA PHE A 126 8.63 5.10 15.21
C PHE A 126 9.12 3.83 14.52
N GLU A 127 8.24 2.98 14.01
CA GLU A 127 8.62 1.79 13.24
C GLU A 127 9.48 2.12 12.02
N LEU A 128 9.09 3.17 11.27
CA LEU A 128 9.85 3.66 10.13
C LEU A 128 11.25 4.13 10.52
N LEU A 129 11.39 4.78 11.68
CA LEU A 129 12.68 5.24 12.21
C LEU A 129 13.56 4.09 12.72
N LEU A 130 12.94 3.10 13.36
CA LEU A 130 13.61 1.97 14.02
C LEU A 130 14.08 0.88 13.05
N GLU A 131 13.53 0.81 11.85
CA GLU A 131 13.82 -0.23 10.85
C GLU A 131 13.58 -1.65 11.37
N GLY A 132 12.55 -1.83 12.21
CA GLY A 132 12.24 -3.12 12.83
C GLY A 132 13.25 -3.60 13.89
N LYS A 133 14.16 -2.72 14.36
CA LYS A 133 15.11 -3.03 15.44
C LYS A 133 14.52 -2.65 16.80
N TYR A 134 14.71 -3.52 17.78
CA TYR A 134 14.36 -3.24 19.17
C TYR A 134 15.55 -2.60 19.91
N TYR A 135 15.31 -1.52 20.65
CA TYR A 135 16.32 -0.85 21.47
C TYR A 135 15.88 -0.81 22.94
N PRO A 136 16.72 -1.28 23.89
CA PRO A 136 16.39 -1.30 25.32
C PRO A 136 16.17 0.08 25.98
N TYR A 137 16.58 1.17 25.31
CA TYR A 137 16.42 2.56 25.79
C TYR A 137 15.85 3.44 24.68
N LEU A 138 14.67 3.05 24.21
CA LEU A 138 14.05 3.57 22.99
C LEU A 138 13.95 5.10 22.96
N GLU A 139 13.53 5.72 24.07
CA GLU A 139 13.24 7.16 24.11
C GLU A 139 14.46 8.07 23.90
N ASN A 140 15.64 7.61 24.30
CA ASN A 140 16.89 8.38 24.23
C ASN A 140 17.83 7.90 23.11
N THR A 141 17.44 6.84 22.38
CA THR A 141 18.25 6.34 21.27
C THR A 141 18.21 7.34 20.11
N VAL A 142 19.39 7.78 19.68
CA VAL A 142 19.54 8.71 18.55
C VAL A 142 19.60 7.90 17.25
N LEU A 143 18.67 8.17 16.34
CA LEU A 143 18.51 7.42 15.09
C LEU A 143 18.59 8.35 13.87
N PRO A 144 19.10 7.88 12.73
CA PRO A 144 19.14 8.67 11.50
C PRO A 144 17.73 8.97 10.99
N LEU A 145 17.41 10.24 10.77
CA LEU A 145 16.09 10.66 10.27
C LEU A 145 15.78 10.04 8.89
N LYS A 146 16.82 9.81 8.07
CA LYS A 146 16.73 9.18 6.74
C LYS A 146 16.07 7.79 6.76
N ASN A 147 16.05 7.12 7.91
CA ASN A 147 15.39 5.82 8.03
C ASN A 147 13.89 5.94 7.71
N ILE A 148 13.24 7.03 8.13
CA ILE A 148 11.82 7.26 7.84
C ILE A 148 11.60 7.34 6.32
N SER A 149 12.38 8.17 5.62
CA SER A 149 12.24 8.32 4.16
C SER A 149 12.61 7.06 3.38
N ASN A 150 13.55 6.25 3.88
CA ASN A 150 13.95 5.01 3.21
C ASN A 150 12.92 3.90 3.34
N ASN A 151 12.25 3.82 4.49
CA ASN A 151 11.28 2.77 4.80
C ASN A 151 9.86 3.14 4.40
N TYR A 152 9.54 4.43 4.28
CA TYR A 152 8.23 4.88 3.87
C TYR A 152 7.98 4.62 2.38
N LYS A 153 6.85 4.01 2.05
CA LYS A 153 6.37 3.91 0.67
C LYS A 153 5.28 4.94 0.44
N THR A 154 5.50 5.84 -0.52
CA THR A 154 4.51 6.85 -0.93
C THR A 154 3.35 6.21 -1.68
N ILE A 155 2.23 6.93 -1.81
CA ILE A 155 1.09 6.47 -2.61
C ILE A 155 1.50 6.14 -4.05
N ASN A 156 2.34 6.97 -4.68
CA ASN A 156 2.77 6.74 -6.06
C ASN A 156 3.49 5.39 -6.19
N LYS A 157 4.39 5.07 -5.26
CA LYS A 157 5.09 3.78 -5.24
C LYS A 157 4.13 2.62 -4.94
N THR A 158 3.16 2.83 -4.06
CA THR A 158 2.18 1.79 -3.70
C THR A 158 1.23 1.48 -4.86
N ILE A 159 0.75 2.50 -5.58
CA ILE A 159 -0.08 2.35 -6.78
C ILE A 159 0.70 1.71 -7.92
N ASP A 160 1.96 2.11 -8.12
CA ASP A 160 2.85 1.50 -9.11
C ASP A 160 2.97 -0.01 -8.91
N ASN A 161 3.29 -0.43 -7.69
CA ASN A 161 3.35 -1.85 -7.32
C ASN A 161 1.99 -2.56 -7.53
N ALA A 162 0.88 -1.92 -7.17
CA ALA A 162 -0.45 -2.51 -7.32
C ALA A 162 -0.83 -2.68 -8.80
N MET A 163 -0.58 -1.67 -9.64
CA MET A 163 -0.84 -1.75 -11.07
C MET A 163 0.05 -2.78 -11.75
N GLY A 164 1.34 -2.83 -11.41
CA GLY A 164 2.27 -3.87 -11.86
C GLY A 164 1.81 -5.28 -11.48
N LYS A 165 1.34 -5.49 -10.24
CA LYS A 165 0.78 -6.78 -9.80
C LYS A 165 -0.55 -7.11 -10.48
N ALA A 166 -1.46 -6.14 -10.62
CA ALA A 166 -2.73 -6.34 -11.32
C ALA A 166 -2.49 -6.76 -12.76
N ALA A 167 -1.53 -6.10 -13.43
CA ALA A 167 -1.08 -6.48 -14.75
C ALA A 167 -0.46 -7.88 -14.76
N TYR A 168 0.50 -8.19 -13.88
CA TYR A 168 1.13 -9.52 -13.81
C TYR A 168 0.11 -10.67 -13.65
N TYR A 169 -0.91 -10.47 -12.80
CA TYR A 169 -1.99 -11.44 -12.59
C TYR A 169 -3.08 -11.42 -13.67
N ALA A 170 -2.96 -10.56 -14.68
CA ALA A 170 -3.96 -10.31 -15.73
C ALA A 170 -5.33 -9.89 -15.18
N ARG A 171 -5.38 -9.14 -14.07
CA ARG A 171 -6.60 -8.62 -13.44
C ARG A 171 -7.04 -7.32 -14.12
N SER A 172 -7.49 -7.41 -15.37
CA SER A 172 -7.83 -6.25 -16.20
C SER A 172 -8.87 -5.33 -15.55
N GLY A 173 -9.86 -5.88 -14.85
CA GLY A 173 -10.89 -5.10 -14.15
C GLY A 173 -10.33 -4.26 -13.00
N THR A 174 -9.45 -4.84 -12.18
CA THR A 174 -8.75 -4.11 -11.11
C THR A 174 -7.81 -3.06 -11.69
N LEU A 175 -7.01 -3.42 -12.71
CA LEU A 175 -6.08 -2.52 -13.38
C LEU A 175 -6.79 -1.29 -13.95
N SER A 176 -7.92 -1.49 -14.63
CA SER A 176 -8.74 -0.40 -15.18
C SER A 176 -9.24 0.56 -14.10
N LYS A 177 -9.78 0.03 -12.99
CA LYS A 177 -10.26 0.87 -11.87
C LYS A 177 -9.13 1.64 -11.20
N LEU A 178 -7.99 1.00 -10.96
CA LEU A 178 -6.80 1.65 -10.42
C LEU A 178 -6.36 2.80 -11.33
N TYR A 179 -6.32 2.58 -12.65
CA TYR A 179 -5.92 3.59 -13.62
C TYR A 179 -6.88 4.79 -13.64
N THR A 180 -8.19 4.53 -13.72
CA THR A 180 -9.19 5.60 -13.69
C THR A 180 -9.10 6.47 -12.43
N LEU A 181 -8.91 5.85 -11.26
CA LEU A 181 -8.81 6.59 -9.99
C LEU A 181 -7.47 7.31 -9.81
N GLN A 182 -6.38 6.73 -10.30
CA GLN A 182 -5.06 7.38 -10.31
C GLN A 182 -5.09 8.67 -11.15
N GLU A 183 -5.70 8.62 -12.33
CA GLU A 183 -5.89 9.79 -13.20
C GLU A 183 -6.77 10.86 -12.53
N SER A 184 -7.92 10.45 -11.94
CA SER A 184 -8.83 11.40 -11.29
C SER A 184 -8.18 12.13 -10.10
N LYS A 185 -7.29 11.42 -9.37
CA LYS A 185 -6.54 11.97 -8.23
C LYS A 185 -5.23 12.67 -8.65
N LYS A 186 -4.91 12.75 -9.95
CA LYS A 186 -3.69 13.38 -10.50
C LYS A 186 -2.40 12.80 -9.89
N LEU A 187 -2.42 11.52 -9.54
CA LEU A 187 -1.24 10.83 -9.04
C LEU A 187 -0.27 10.61 -10.19
N GLN A 188 1.03 10.75 -9.94
CA GLN A 188 2.05 10.62 -10.98
C GLN A 188 2.40 9.15 -11.16
N TRP A 189 1.69 8.47 -12.06
CA TRP A 189 2.02 7.11 -12.47
C TRP A 189 1.91 6.95 -13.97
N LYS A 190 2.85 6.20 -14.55
CA LYS A 190 2.82 5.78 -15.95
C LYS A 190 3.45 4.41 -16.07
N PHE A 191 2.85 3.53 -16.86
CA PHE A 191 3.48 2.28 -17.24
C PHE A 191 4.61 2.54 -18.25
N GLN A 192 5.86 2.38 -17.82
CA GLN A 192 7.04 2.79 -18.59
C GLN A 192 8.00 1.62 -18.90
N PRO A 193 7.61 0.66 -19.74
CA PRO A 193 8.41 -0.54 -20.02
C PRO A 193 9.73 -0.27 -20.75
N LEU A 194 9.98 0.94 -21.25
CA LEU A 194 11.25 1.31 -21.91
C LEU A 194 12.32 1.76 -20.91
N THR A 195 11.91 2.29 -19.76
CA THR A 195 12.80 2.89 -18.75
C THR A 195 12.75 2.16 -17.42
N ASP A 196 11.68 1.39 -17.16
CA ASP A 196 11.51 0.58 -15.96
C ASP A 196 11.59 -0.92 -16.29
N THR A 197 12.55 -1.60 -15.66
CA THR A 197 12.80 -3.03 -15.87
C THR A 197 11.66 -3.91 -15.35
N GLN A 198 10.99 -3.53 -14.27
CA GLN A 198 9.83 -4.27 -13.76
C GLN A 198 8.66 -4.17 -14.73
N HIS A 199 8.38 -2.97 -15.24
CA HIS A 199 7.36 -2.78 -16.29
C HIS A 199 7.69 -3.55 -17.57
N ALA A 200 8.95 -3.56 -18.00
CA ALA A 200 9.40 -4.35 -19.14
C ALA A 200 9.12 -5.85 -18.95
N ASN A 201 9.43 -6.37 -17.76
CA ASN A 201 9.20 -7.77 -17.42
C ASN A 201 7.71 -8.12 -17.40
N VAL A 202 6.86 -7.25 -16.84
CA VAL A 202 5.40 -7.44 -16.82
C VAL A 202 4.83 -7.41 -18.23
N LEU A 203 5.25 -6.46 -19.08
CA LEU A 203 4.79 -6.38 -20.47
C LEU A 203 5.17 -7.64 -21.25
N LYS A 204 6.42 -8.08 -21.12
CA LYS A 204 6.91 -9.30 -21.78
C LYS A 204 6.13 -10.53 -21.31
N TRP A 205 5.92 -10.66 -19.99
CA TRP A 205 5.13 -11.75 -19.41
C TRP A 205 3.71 -11.82 -19.98
N ILE A 206 3.03 -10.67 -20.10
CA ILE A 206 1.71 -10.59 -20.72
C ILE A 206 1.75 -10.99 -22.19
N GLN A 207 2.69 -10.43 -22.97
CA GLN A 207 2.83 -10.72 -24.40
C GLN A 207 3.13 -12.20 -24.67
N ASP A 208 3.99 -12.82 -23.86
CA ASP A 208 4.33 -14.24 -23.96
C ASP A 208 3.11 -15.13 -23.68
N ASN A 209 2.27 -14.79 -22.69
CA ASN A 209 1.03 -15.53 -22.42
C ASN A 209 -0.01 -15.36 -23.53
N VAL A 210 -0.17 -14.15 -24.09
CA VAL A 210 -1.05 -13.93 -25.25
C VAL A 210 -0.61 -14.80 -26.42
N LYS A 211 0.66 -14.71 -26.82
CA LYS A 211 1.22 -15.50 -27.94
C LYS A 211 1.06 -17.00 -27.71
N LYS A 212 1.28 -17.47 -26.48
CA LYS A 212 1.13 -18.88 -26.09
C LYS A 212 -0.32 -19.36 -26.24
N GLY A 213 -1.29 -18.56 -25.79
CA GLY A 213 -2.71 -18.92 -25.87
C GLY A 213 -3.28 -18.83 -27.29
N GLU A 214 -2.85 -17.85 -28.09
CA GLU A 214 -3.22 -17.77 -29.51
C GLU A 214 -2.65 -18.93 -30.33
N GLY A 215 -1.42 -19.36 -30.03
CA GLY A 215 -0.77 -20.48 -30.71
C GLY A 215 -1.30 -21.86 -30.32
N ASN A 216 -1.94 -21.99 -29.15
CA ASN A 216 -2.52 -23.24 -28.68
C ASN A 216 -3.64 -22.99 -27.66
N ILE A 217 -4.88 -23.31 -28.04
CA ILE A 217 -6.08 -23.15 -27.20
C ILE A 217 -6.03 -23.97 -25.89
N ASN A 218 -5.25 -25.05 -25.86
CA ASN A 218 -5.06 -25.91 -24.68
C ASN A 218 -3.81 -25.56 -23.87
N ALA A 219 -3.14 -24.45 -24.19
CA ALA A 219 -1.97 -24.04 -23.44
C ALA A 219 -2.33 -23.59 -22.02
N ARG A 220 -1.57 -24.06 -21.03
CA ARG A 220 -1.68 -23.57 -19.65
C ARG A 220 -1.10 -22.16 -19.56
N LEU A 221 -1.93 -21.15 -19.35
CA LEU A 221 -1.51 -19.76 -19.15
C LEU A 221 -1.32 -19.47 -17.67
N GLY A 222 -0.55 -18.43 -17.33
CA GLY A 222 -0.39 -17.96 -15.95
C GLY A 222 0.39 -18.87 -15.01
N TRP A 223 0.78 -20.06 -15.46
CA TRP A 223 1.46 -21.04 -14.63
C TRP A 223 2.90 -20.60 -14.34
N SER A 224 3.17 -20.26 -13.08
CA SER A 224 4.50 -20.12 -12.51
C SER A 224 4.66 -21.19 -11.43
N CYS A 225 5.83 -21.81 -11.26
CA CYS A 225 6.03 -22.94 -10.34
C CYS A 225 5.95 -22.57 -8.83
N GLY A 226 5.04 -21.66 -8.45
CA GLY A 226 4.83 -21.20 -7.08
C GLY A 226 4.03 -22.19 -6.23
N PRO A 227 4.04 -22.02 -4.89
CA PRO A 227 3.27 -22.88 -3.99
C PRO A 227 1.76 -22.66 -4.17
N ASP A 228 0.97 -23.73 -4.08
CA ASP A 228 -0.49 -23.75 -4.30
C ASP A 228 -1.28 -22.72 -3.47
N SER A 229 -0.73 -22.28 -2.33
CA SER A 229 -1.31 -21.26 -1.45
C SER A 229 -1.14 -19.82 -1.95
N SER A 230 -0.40 -19.60 -3.03
CA SER A 230 -0.17 -18.27 -3.60
C SER A 230 -1.32 -17.87 -4.53
N PRO A 231 -1.63 -16.57 -4.63
CA PRO A 231 -2.54 -16.10 -5.66
C PRO A 231 -1.97 -16.36 -7.06
N TRP A 232 -2.79 -16.94 -7.93
CA TRP A 232 -2.41 -17.36 -9.27
C TRP A 232 -2.80 -16.29 -10.30
N PRO A 233 -1.97 -16.03 -11.33
CA PRO A 233 -2.39 -15.27 -12.49
C PRO A 233 -3.59 -15.92 -13.18
N SER A 234 -4.34 -15.16 -13.99
CA SER A 234 -5.43 -15.72 -14.78
C SER A 234 -4.95 -16.89 -15.66
N GLU A 235 -5.80 -17.89 -15.85
CA GLU A 235 -5.59 -18.97 -16.81
C GLU A 235 -6.28 -18.69 -18.17
N HIS A 236 -7.03 -17.59 -18.27
CA HIS A 236 -7.85 -17.28 -19.43
C HIS A 236 -7.17 -16.28 -20.36
N LEU A 237 -7.01 -16.66 -21.65
CA LEU A 237 -6.38 -15.82 -22.68
C LEU A 237 -6.99 -14.41 -22.77
N GLN A 238 -8.32 -14.31 -22.64
CA GLN A 238 -9.03 -13.03 -22.76
C GLN A 238 -8.61 -12.01 -21.70
N ASP A 239 -8.22 -12.46 -20.52
CA ASP A 239 -7.78 -11.57 -19.44
C ASP A 239 -6.41 -10.95 -19.76
N TYR A 240 -5.51 -11.72 -20.36
CA TYR A 240 -4.22 -11.23 -20.85
C TYR A 240 -4.38 -10.24 -22.00
N ILE A 241 -5.28 -10.53 -22.95
CA ILE A 241 -5.57 -9.63 -24.08
C ILE A 241 -6.12 -8.30 -23.55
N ARG A 242 -7.13 -8.34 -22.67
CA ARG A 242 -7.71 -7.12 -22.07
C ARG A 242 -6.69 -6.33 -21.26
N THR A 243 -5.88 -7.03 -20.47
CA THR A 243 -4.79 -6.41 -19.71
C THR A 243 -3.79 -5.72 -20.64
N LEU A 244 -3.39 -6.37 -21.75
CA LEU A 244 -2.48 -5.79 -22.73
C LEU A 244 -3.06 -4.54 -23.39
N CYS A 245 -4.35 -4.55 -23.74
CA CYS A 245 -5.03 -3.36 -24.29
C CYS A 245 -4.94 -2.18 -23.31
N ILE A 246 -5.29 -2.39 -22.04
CA ILE A 246 -5.21 -1.35 -21.00
C ILE A 246 -3.76 -0.85 -20.83
N LEU A 247 -2.78 -1.74 -20.79
CA LEU A 247 -1.37 -1.35 -20.67
C LEU A 247 -0.89 -0.52 -21.87
N ASN A 248 -1.41 -0.76 -23.08
CA ASN A 248 -1.08 0.06 -24.24
C ASN A 248 -1.75 1.45 -24.16
N GLU A 249 -3.01 1.53 -23.72
CA GLU A 249 -3.70 2.81 -23.50
C GLU A 249 -2.99 3.70 -22.47
N ILE A 250 -2.46 3.10 -21.40
CA ILE A 250 -1.72 3.81 -20.34
C ILE A 250 -0.38 4.38 -20.84
N ARG A 251 0.21 3.79 -21.90
CA ARG A 251 1.53 4.18 -22.41
C ARG A 251 1.49 5.40 -23.32
N GLU A 252 0.35 5.65 -23.95
CA GLU A 252 0.11 6.78 -24.86
C GLU A 252 -0.05 8.10 -24.10
#